data_AF-A0A9D1KD99-F1
#
_entry.id   AF-A0A9D1KD99-F1
#
_cell.length_a   1.000
_cell.length_b   1.000
_cell.length_c   1.000
_cell.angle_alpha   90.00
_cell.angle_beta   90.00
_cell.angle_gamma   90.00
#
_symmetry.space_group_name_H-M   'P 1'
#
loop_
_entity.id
_entity.type
_entity.pdbx_description
1 polymer ?
#
loop_
_entity_poly.entity_id
_entity_poly.type
_entity_poly.pdbx_seq_one_letter_code
_entity_poly.pdbx_strand_id
1 'polypeptide(L)'
;MKIYKAYKFRLYPTNDQRGFINRTLGCKRFVYNYYLNYLKDNNGINRFDLHKDLPKLKEENEFLKEVDSTVLCSAVDDLCKAFNDYYAKRKGYPKFKSKFSKQSYRTSCVRSRYKEKEYSNIEVNLLTRNIKLPKLGKVNIRGFRNKERIEGKILNATISRETTNKYYASVLVEEDILIEKVTPTTIVGIDLGIKDLVVTSDGIKYSNMENRGYSIYEVGILGGNDKVKTKFILFYLFKNYKKRNVRVHYPHFFFLFHCIYCFSKS
;
A
#
# COMPACT_ATOMS: atom_id res chain seq x y z
N MET A 1 10.01 9.42 -13.05
CA MET A 1 10.08 8.28 -12.12
C MET A 1 8.66 7.94 -11.67
N LYS A 2 8.30 6.66 -11.61
CA LYS A 2 7.01 6.23 -11.08
C LYS A 2 7.07 6.14 -9.56
N ILE A 3 6.07 6.69 -8.89
CA ILE A 3 5.88 6.51 -7.45
C ILE A 3 4.52 5.90 -7.18
N TYR A 4 4.44 5.13 -6.09
CA TYR A 4 3.19 4.53 -5.64
C TYR A 4 2.72 5.20 -4.35
N LYS A 5 1.52 5.78 -4.38
CA LYS A 5 0.88 6.39 -3.21
C LYS A 5 -0.38 5.63 -2.85
N ALA A 6 -0.63 5.49 -1.55
CA ALA A 6 -1.85 4.89 -1.02
C ALA A 6 -2.74 5.96 -0.39
N TYR A 7 -3.95 6.13 -0.93
CA TYR A 7 -4.97 7.04 -0.40
C TYR A 7 -5.97 6.26 0.45
N LYS A 8 -6.01 6.52 1.76
CA LYS A 8 -6.90 5.83 2.70
C LYS A 8 -8.14 6.66 3.03
N PHE A 9 -9.31 6.11 2.73
CA PHE A 9 -10.62 6.70 2.99
C PHE A 9 -11.41 5.90 4.00
N ARG A 10 -12.21 6.58 4.84
CA ARG A 10 -13.26 5.92 5.63
C ARG A 10 -14.49 5.71 4.75
N LEU A 11 -15.02 4.49 4.74
CA LEU A 11 -16.22 4.12 4.00
C LEU A 11 -17.46 4.19 4.88
N TYR A 12 -18.59 4.57 4.29
CA TYR A 12 -19.93 4.54 4.88
C TYR A 12 -20.87 3.70 4.01
N PRO A 13 -20.73 2.37 4.04
CA PRO A 13 -21.57 1.47 3.27
C PRO A 13 -23.00 1.39 3.82
N THR A 14 -23.97 1.19 2.92
CA THR A 14 -25.36 0.81 3.25
C THR A 14 -25.42 -0.59 3.86
N ASN A 15 -26.58 -0.99 4.38
CA ASN A 15 -26.74 -2.32 4.99
C ASN A 15 -26.45 -3.45 4.00
N ASP A 16 -26.95 -3.34 2.77
CA ASP A 16 -26.70 -4.34 1.71
C ASP A 16 -25.22 -4.42 1.34
N GLN A 17 -24.56 -3.25 1.22
CA GLN A 17 -23.13 -3.15 0.97
C GLN A 17 -22.30 -3.77 2.10
N ARG A 18 -22.71 -3.56 3.36
CA ARG A 18 -22.08 -4.21 4.53
C ARG A 18 -22.25 -5.72 4.46
N GLY A 19 -23.45 -6.20 4.12
CA GLY A 19 -23.73 -7.61 3.88
C GLY A 19 -22.78 -8.21 2.86
N PHE A 20 -22.67 -7.58 1.69
CA PHE A 20 -21.76 -8.02 0.62
C PHE A 20 -20.29 -8.01 1.03
N ILE A 21 -19.81 -6.94 1.69
CA ILE A 21 -18.44 -6.87 2.21
C ILE A 21 -18.19 -8.01 3.20
N ASN A 22 -19.12 -8.28 4.10
CA ASN A 22 -18.97 -9.33 5.12
C ASN A 22 -18.95 -10.73 4.50
N ARG A 23 -19.78 -10.99 3.48
CA ARG A 23 -19.72 -12.24 2.70
C ARG A 23 -18.39 -12.38 1.97
N THR A 24 -17.92 -11.31 1.32
CA THR A 24 -16.62 -11.27 0.63
C THR A 24 -15.45 -11.57 1.58
N LEU A 25 -15.42 -10.94 2.76
CA LEU A 25 -14.42 -11.20 3.79
C LEU A 25 -14.52 -12.61 4.38
N GLY A 26 -15.74 -13.14 4.48
CA GLY A 26 -16.02 -14.52 4.91
C GLY A 26 -15.47 -15.55 3.93
N CYS A 27 -15.79 -15.40 2.64
CA CYS A 27 -15.32 -16.30 1.58
C CYS A 27 -13.79 -16.26 1.46
N LYS A 28 -13.18 -15.07 1.47
CA LYS A 28 -11.72 -14.93 1.45
C LYS A 28 -11.05 -15.65 2.63
N ARG A 29 -11.62 -15.50 3.83
CA ARG A 29 -11.13 -16.16 5.05
C ARG A 29 -11.27 -17.67 4.94
N PHE A 30 -12.41 -18.16 4.47
CA PHE A 30 -12.69 -19.58 4.28
C PHE A 30 -11.66 -20.20 3.35
N VAL A 31 -11.46 -19.66 2.14
CA VAL A 31 -10.50 -20.20 1.17
C VAL A 31 -9.08 -20.21 1.72
N TYR A 32 -8.64 -19.14 2.38
CA TYR A 32 -7.31 -19.12 3.02
C TYR A 32 -7.15 -20.23 4.05
N ASN A 33 -8.15 -20.40 4.93
CA ASN A 33 -8.09 -21.37 6.01
C ASN A 33 -8.22 -22.81 5.48
N TYR A 34 -9.07 -23.04 4.49
CA TYR A 34 -9.23 -24.33 3.82
C TYR A 34 -7.90 -24.82 3.26
N TYR A 35 -7.25 -23.99 2.43
CA TYR A 35 -5.96 -24.36 1.84
C TYR A 35 -4.82 -24.40 2.85
N LEU A 36 -4.85 -23.58 3.89
CA LEU A 36 -3.87 -23.70 4.98
C LEU A 36 -4.00 -25.06 5.69
N ASN A 37 -5.22 -25.56 5.89
CA ASN A 37 -5.42 -26.88 6.48
C ASN A 37 -4.99 -27.99 5.52
N TYR A 38 -5.40 -27.89 4.26
CA TYR A 38 -5.06 -28.86 3.22
C TYR A 38 -3.53 -29.04 3.03
N LEU A 39 -2.77 -27.94 3.10
CA LEU A 39 -1.31 -27.95 2.99
C LEU A 39 -0.58 -28.52 4.21
N LYS A 40 -1.24 -28.71 5.35
CA LYS A 40 -0.64 -29.42 6.49
C LYS A 40 -0.47 -30.90 6.19
N ASP A 41 -1.44 -31.47 5.49
CA ASP A 41 -1.49 -32.89 5.16
C ASP A 41 -0.85 -33.17 3.79
N ASN A 42 -0.80 -32.16 2.92
CA ASN A 42 -0.28 -32.26 1.56
C ASN A 42 0.91 -31.30 1.36
N ASN A 43 2.12 -31.80 1.64
CA ASN A 43 3.34 -31.05 1.41
C ASN A 43 3.55 -30.73 -0.08
N GLY A 44 4.01 -29.52 -0.40
CA GLY A 44 4.64 -29.23 -1.70
C GLY A 44 3.73 -28.79 -2.84
N ILE A 45 2.47 -28.43 -2.58
CA ILE A 45 1.56 -27.97 -3.64
C ILE A 45 1.89 -26.54 -4.08
N ASN A 46 2.07 -26.34 -5.38
CA ASN A 46 2.46 -25.05 -5.95
C ASN A 46 1.25 -24.10 -6.03
N ARG A 47 1.51 -22.79 -6.09
CA ARG A 47 0.50 -21.74 -6.27
C ARG A 47 -0.46 -22.05 -7.43
N PHE A 48 0.07 -22.56 -8.54
CA PHE A 48 -0.71 -22.91 -9.72
C PHE A 48 -1.71 -24.04 -9.45
N ASP A 49 -1.32 -25.06 -8.70
CA ASP A 49 -2.17 -26.20 -8.38
C ASP A 49 -3.34 -25.77 -7.48
N LEU A 50 -3.07 -24.90 -6.48
CA LEU A 50 -4.12 -24.33 -5.63
C LEU A 50 -5.13 -23.49 -6.43
N HIS A 51 -4.65 -22.71 -7.42
CA HIS A 51 -5.56 -21.98 -8.32
C HIS A 51 -6.37 -22.90 -9.23
N LYS A 52 -5.79 -24.03 -9.66
CA LYS A 52 -6.46 -25.05 -10.49
C LYS A 52 -7.51 -25.83 -9.69
N ASP A 53 -7.31 -25.98 -8.39
CA ASP A 53 -8.26 -26.63 -7.49
C ASP A 53 -9.43 -25.71 -7.07
N LEU A 54 -9.20 -24.38 -7.05
CA LEU A 54 -10.21 -23.41 -6.61
C LEU A 54 -11.58 -23.51 -7.32
N PRO A 55 -11.70 -23.83 -8.62
CA PRO A 55 -12.98 -24.14 -9.25
C PRO A 55 -13.75 -25.30 -8.60
N LYS A 56 -13.07 -26.41 -8.25
CA LYS A 56 -13.70 -27.55 -7.58
C LYS A 56 -14.24 -27.15 -6.22
N LEU A 57 -13.44 -26.40 -5.45
CA LEU A 57 -13.87 -25.88 -4.15
C LEU A 57 -15.13 -25.00 -4.26
N LYS A 58 -15.30 -24.25 -5.36
CA LYS A 58 -16.52 -23.46 -5.62
C LYS A 58 -17.72 -24.30 -6.00
N GLU A 59 -17.53 -25.45 -6.62
CA GLU A 59 -18.60 -26.39 -6.94
C GLU A 59 -19.14 -27.02 -5.65
N GLU A 60 -18.25 -27.42 -4.75
CA GLU A 60 -18.60 -27.94 -3.42
C GLU A 60 -19.22 -26.89 -2.49
N ASN A 61 -18.85 -25.61 -2.68
CA ASN A 61 -19.25 -24.51 -1.82
C ASN A 61 -19.88 -23.37 -2.62
N GLU A 62 -21.19 -23.46 -2.87
CA GLU A 62 -21.91 -22.53 -3.74
C GLU A 62 -21.82 -21.06 -3.30
N PHE A 63 -21.74 -20.79 -1.99
CA PHE A 63 -21.58 -19.44 -1.44
C PHE A 63 -20.30 -18.73 -1.94
N LEU A 64 -19.29 -19.47 -2.39
CA LEU A 64 -18.07 -18.89 -2.99
C LEU A 64 -18.34 -18.27 -4.37
N LYS A 65 -19.42 -18.65 -5.05
CA LYS A 65 -19.79 -18.09 -6.37
C LYS A 65 -20.39 -16.68 -6.26
N GLU A 66 -20.88 -16.28 -5.08
CA GLU A 66 -21.45 -14.94 -4.85
C GLU A 66 -20.42 -13.81 -4.99
N VAL A 67 -19.16 -14.09 -4.67
CA VAL A 67 -18.11 -13.07 -4.55
C VAL A 67 -17.29 -12.95 -5.85
N ASP A 68 -16.41 -11.97 -5.92
CA ASP A 68 -15.50 -11.82 -7.06
C ASP A 68 -14.44 -12.95 -7.05
N SER A 69 -14.24 -13.62 -8.18
CA SER A 69 -13.22 -14.67 -8.33
C SER A 69 -11.81 -14.17 -8.02
N THR A 70 -11.53 -12.91 -8.35
CA THR A 70 -10.23 -12.27 -8.07
C THR A 70 -9.94 -12.19 -6.58
N VAL A 71 -10.98 -12.04 -5.74
CA VAL A 71 -10.83 -12.02 -4.28
C VAL A 71 -10.43 -13.40 -3.75
N LEU A 72 -11.01 -14.46 -4.29
CA LEU A 72 -10.69 -15.83 -3.91
C LEU A 72 -9.27 -16.22 -4.34
N CYS A 73 -8.89 -15.87 -5.58
CA CYS A 73 -7.51 -16.00 -6.04
C CYS A 73 -6.53 -15.23 -5.14
N SER A 74 -6.90 -14.02 -4.69
CA SER A 74 -6.07 -13.25 -3.75
C SER A 74 -5.88 -13.94 -2.40
N ALA A 75 -6.83 -14.79 -1.97
CA ALA A 75 -6.70 -15.57 -0.74
C ALA A 75 -5.59 -16.61 -0.85
N VAL A 76 -5.54 -17.31 -1.99
CA VAL A 76 -4.49 -18.27 -2.33
C VAL A 76 -3.14 -17.55 -2.43
N ASP A 77 -3.09 -16.41 -3.12
CA ASP A 77 -1.86 -15.62 -3.25
C ASP A 77 -1.33 -15.12 -1.90
N ASP A 78 -2.21 -14.68 -1.00
CA ASP A 78 -1.87 -14.28 0.36
C ASP A 78 -1.31 -15.46 1.18
N LEU A 79 -1.80 -16.68 0.95
CA LEU A 79 -1.33 -17.90 1.59
C LEU A 79 0.06 -18.31 1.08
N CYS A 80 0.24 -18.38 -0.24
CA CYS A 80 1.54 -18.66 -0.86
C CYS A 80 2.59 -17.63 -0.41
N LYS A 81 2.23 -16.35 -0.35
CA LYS A 81 3.12 -15.31 0.19
C LYS A 81 3.48 -15.56 1.66
N ALA A 82 2.54 -16.00 2.48
CA ALA A 82 2.81 -16.31 3.88
C ALA A 82 3.79 -17.47 4.04
N PHE A 83 3.65 -18.53 3.21
CA PHE A 83 4.63 -19.62 3.17
C PHE A 83 5.99 -19.16 2.65
N ASN A 84 6.04 -18.34 1.59
CA ASN A 84 7.30 -17.77 1.10
C ASN A 84 8.00 -16.90 2.16
N ASP A 85 7.24 -16.12 2.95
CA ASP A 85 7.78 -15.36 4.08
C ASP A 85 8.31 -16.29 5.19
N TYR A 86 7.65 -17.44 5.43
CA TYR A 86 8.06 -18.45 6.40
C TYR A 86 9.36 -19.16 5.99
N TYR A 87 9.43 -19.68 4.76
CA TYR A 87 10.64 -20.34 4.24
C TYR A 87 11.83 -19.39 4.15
N ALA A 88 11.58 -18.11 3.85
CA ALA A 88 12.61 -17.06 3.89
C ALA A 88 13.00 -16.63 5.32
N LYS A 89 12.48 -17.29 6.38
CA LYS A 89 12.71 -16.96 7.80
C LYS A 89 12.38 -15.52 8.19
N ARG A 90 11.52 -14.84 7.43
CA ARG A 90 11.08 -13.45 7.70
C ARG A 90 9.91 -13.40 8.67
N LYS A 91 9.10 -14.45 8.73
CA LYS A 91 7.94 -14.60 9.62
C LYS A 91 7.80 -16.04 10.11
N GLY A 92 7.03 -16.24 11.18
CA GLY A 92 6.67 -17.57 11.64
C GLY A 92 5.68 -18.27 10.70
N TYR A 93 5.38 -19.54 11.01
CA TYR A 93 4.48 -20.39 10.24
C TYR A 93 3.10 -19.72 10.03
N PRO A 94 2.48 -19.85 8.84
CA PRO A 94 1.16 -19.26 8.56
C PRO A 94 0.09 -19.72 9.55
N LYS A 95 -0.72 -18.76 10.04
CA LYS A 95 -1.79 -19.03 11.01
C LYS A 95 -3.16 -18.86 10.37
N PHE A 96 -4.14 -19.62 10.87
CA PHE A 96 -5.53 -19.44 10.50
C PHE A 96 -5.99 -17.99 10.71
N LYS A 97 -6.76 -17.49 9.75
CA LYS A 97 -7.35 -16.15 9.80
C LYS A 97 -8.58 -16.17 10.72
N SER A 98 -8.62 -15.23 11.65
CA SER A 98 -9.75 -15.05 12.56
C SER A 98 -10.88 -14.23 11.91
N LYS A 99 -12.12 -14.45 12.36
CA LYS A 99 -13.29 -13.62 12.02
C LYS A 99 -13.32 -12.31 12.79
N PHE A 100 -12.71 -12.28 13.98
CA PHE A 100 -12.76 -11.17 14.92
C PHE A 100 -11.55 -10.24 14.83
N SER A 101 -10.52 -10.61 14.07
CA SER A 101 -9.40 -9.73 13.74
C SER A 101 -9.77 -8.77 12.62
N LYS A 102 -8.90 -7.79 12.36
CA LYS A 102 -8.96 -6.98 11.14
C LYS A 102 -8.97 -7.88 9.91
N GLN A 103 -9.85 -7.58 8.96
CA GLN A 103 -9.96 -8.32 7.70
C GLN A 103 -9.92 -7.36 6.51
N SER A 104 -9.43 -7.84 5.37
CA SER A 104 -9.39 -7.04 4.14
C SER A 104 -9.40 -7.89 2.88
N TYR A 105 -9.98 -7.36 1.82
CA TYR A 105 -9.87 -7.90 0.47
C TYR A 105 -9.42 -6.81 -0.51
N ARG A 106 -8.80 -7.24 -1.62
CA ARG A 106 -8.30 -6.36 -2.66
C ARG A 106 -9.12 -6.56 -3.93
N THR A 107 -9.44 -5.47 -4.60
CA THR A 107 -10.06 -5.44 -5.92
C THR A 107 -9.15 -4.71 -6.89
N SER A 108 -8.84 -5.34 -8.02
CA SER A 108 -7.97 -4.75 -9.06
C SER A 108 -8.73 -3.74 -9.91
N CYS A 109 -8.04 -2.67 -10.29
CA CYS A 109 -8.56 -1.70 -11.24
C CYS A 109 -8.40 -2.24 -12.66
N VAL A 110 -9.51 -2.47 -13.34
CA VAL A 110 -9.55 -2.82 -14.76
C VAL A 110 -9.95 -1.58 -15.53
N ARG A 111 -9.19 -1.28 -16.59
CA ARG A 111 -9.46 -0.17 -17.50
C ARG A 111 -9.73 -0.72 -18.88
N SER A 112 -10.70 -0.13 -19.56
CA SER A 112 -10.94 -0.38 -20.97
C SER A 112 -11.18 0.96 -21.68
N ARG A 113 -10.89 0.99 -22.98
CA ARG A 113 -11.14 2.15 -23.84
C ARG A 113 -12.10 1.73 -24.93
N TYR A 114 -13.16 2.50 -25.14
CA TYR A 114 -14.09 2.29 -26.25
C TYR A 114 -14.61 3.64 -26.76
N LYS A 115 -14.53 3.86 -28.08
CA LYS A 115 -14.96 5.10 -28.77
C LYS A 115 -14.55 6.35 -27.98
N GLU A 116 -13.25 6.47 -27.75
CA GLU A 116 -12.60 7.60 -27.05
C GLU A 116 -12.93 7.77 -25.55
N LYS A 117 -13.85 6.97 -24.99
CA LYS A 117 -14.13 6.97 -23.55
C LYS A 117 -13.28 5.94 -22.82
N GLU A 118 -12.67 6.38 -21.73
CA GLU A 118 -11.99 5.49 -20.79
C GLU A 118 -12.96 5.06 -19.69
N TYR A 119 -13.12 3.75 -19.54
CA TYR A 119 -13.94 3.15 -18.51
C TYR A 119 -13.05 2.55 -17.44
N SER A 120 -13.40 2.82 -16.19
CA SER A 120 -12.78 2.18 -15.05
C SER A 120 -13.83 1.55 -14.13
N ASN A 121 -13.51 0.37 -13.61
CA ASN A 121 -14.33 -0.27 -12.58
C ASN A 121 -14.14 0.37 -11.19
N ILE A 122 -13.05 1.13 -10.98
CA ILE A 122 -12.76 1.83 -9.72
C ILE A 122 -12.57 3.32 -10.02
N GLU A 123 -13.47 4.13 -9.49
CA GLU A 123 -13.45 5.58 -9.64
C GLU A 123 -13.63 6.25 -8.28
N VAL A 124 -12.81 7.25 -7.98
CA VAL A 124 -12.91 8.04 -6.75
C VAL A 124 -13.34 9.45 -7.12
N ASN A 125 -14.47 9.90 -6.60
CA ASN A 125 -14.94 11.27 -6.76
C ASN A 125 -14.87 11.98 -5.40
N LEU A 126 -13.93 12.91 -5.25
CA LEU A 126 -13.73 13.67 -4.01
C LEU A 126 -14.74 14.83 -3.86
N LEU A 127 -15.32 15.32 -4.95
CA LEU A 127 -16.35 16.36 -4.94
C LEU A 127 -17.66 15.80 -4.39
N THR A 128 -18.16 14.72 -4.98
CA THR A 128 -19.38 14.02 -4.53
C THR A 128 -19.12 13.06 -3.37
N ARG A 129 -17.87 12.95 -2.92
CA ARG A 129 -17.42 12.12 -1.79
C ARG A 129 -17.92 10.68 -1.86
N ASN A 130 -17.72 10.05 -3.02
CA ASN A 130 -17.98 8.61 -3.16
C ASN A 130 -16.87 7.90 -3.94
N ILE A 131 -16.82 6.58 -3.75
CA ILE A 131 -15.98 5.67 -4.50
C ILE A 131 -16.86 4.62 -5.18
N LYS A 132 -16.66 4.40 -6.47
CA LYS A 132 -17.25 3.30 -7.21
C LYS A 132 -16.30 2.10 -7.11
N LEU A 133 -16.83 0.96 -6.68
CA LEU A 133 -16.08 -0.28 -6.52
C LEU A 133 -16.75 -1.44 -7.29
N PRO A 134 -15.98 -2.45 -7.75
CA PRO A 134 -16.53 -3.59 -8.48
C PRO A 134 -17.50 -4.38 -7.61
N LYS A 135 -18.66 -4.78 -8.18
CA LYS A 135 -19.80 -5.46 -7.53
C LYS A 135 -20.47 -4.70 -6.37
N LEU A 136 -19.74 -3.88 -5.61
CA LEU A 136 -20.22 -3.13 -4.44
C LEU A 136 -20.94 -1.82 -4.84
N GLY A 137 -20.64 -1.28 -6.02
CA GLY A 137 -21.24 -0.04 -6.52
C GLY A 137 -20.64 1.22 -5.89
N LYS A 138 -21.43 2.29 -5.83
CA LYS A 138 -21.02 3.57 -5.25
C LYS A 138 -21.16 3.56 -3.73
N VAL A 139 -20.09 3.90 -3.02
CA VAL A 139 -20.02 3.95 -1.56
C VAL A 139 -19.57 5.33 -1.11
N ASN A 140 -20.23 5.90 -0.10
CA ASN A 140 -19.85 7.20 0.45
C ASN A 140 -18.51 7.12 1.19
N ILE A 141 -17.66 8.13 1.00
CA ILE A 141 -16.32 8.19 1.57
C ILE A 141 -16.09 9.46 2.39
N ARG A 142 -15.16 9.39 3.35
CA ARG A 142 -14.62 10.56 4.06
C ARG A 142 -13.10 10.48 4.11
N GLY A 143 -12.44 11.55 3.69
CA GLY A 143 -10.99 11.72 3.70
C GLY A 143 -10.57 12.85 2.75
N PHE A 144 -9.37 13.39 2.93
CA PHE A 144 -8.72 14.34 2.01
C PHE A 144 -9.59 15.54 1.58
N ARG A 145 -10.06 16.34 2.55
CA ARG A 145 -10.93 17.52 2.30
C ARG A 145 -10.28 18.62 1.45
N ASN A 146 -8.95 18.70 1.46
CA ASN A 146 -8.19 19.75 0.78
C ASN A 146 -7.72 19.32 -0.62
N LYS A 147 -8.25 18.21 -1.16
CA LYS A 147 -7.92 17.70 -2.50
C LYS A 147 -9.18 17.59 -3.34
N GLU A 148 -9.12 18.07 -4.57
CA GLU A 148 -10.21 18.00 -5.53
C GLU A 148 -10.19 16.70 -6.35
N ARG A 149 -8.99 16.19 -6.64
CA ARG A 149 -8.78 14.94 -7.38
C ARG A 149 -7.59 14.15 -6.86
N ILE A 150 -7.57 12.87 -7.19
CA ILE A 150 -6.39 12.03 -7.05
C ILE A 150 -5.64 12.08 -8.39
N GLU A 151 -4.36 12.41 -8.33
CA GLU A 151 -3.48 12.40 -9.50
C GLU A 151 -2.94 11.00 -9.72
N GLY A 152 -2.71 10.61 -10.98
CA GLY A 152 -2.15 9.31 -11.34
C GLY A 152 -3.19 8.22 -11.59
N LYS A 153 -2.68 7.00 -11.84
CA LYS A 153 -3.46 5.83 -12.25
C LYS A 153 -3.74 4.92 -11.06
N ILE A 154 -5.00 4.75 -10.72
CA ILE A 154 -5.44 3.78 -9.70
C ILE A 154 -5.08 2.34 -10.13
N LEU A 155 -4.32 1.61 -9.33
CA LEU A 155 -3.97 0.21 -9.62
C LEU A 155 -4.94 -0.78 -8.99
N ASN A 156 -5.29 -0.55 -7.73
CA ASN A 156 -6.23 -1.38 -6.98
C ASN A 156 -6.80 -0.61 -5.80
N ALA A 157 -7.88 -1.16 -5.22
CA ALA A 157 -8.42 -0.73 -3.96
C ALA A 157 -8.41 -1.90 -2.97
N THR A 158 -8.01 -1.65 -1.73
CA THR A 158 -8.10 -2.61 -0.64
C THR A 158 -9.17 -2.15 0.34
N ILE A 159 -10.24 -2.93 0.44
CA ILE A 159 -11.33 -2.69 1.39
C ILE A 159 -10.98 -3.44 2.68
N SER A 160 -11.07 -2.76 3.81
CA SER A 160 -10.74 -3.33 5.12
C SER A 160 -11.84 -3.03 6.15
N ARG A 161 -12.04 -3.97 7.06
CA ARG A 161 -12.92 -3.86 8.22
C ARG A 161 -12.07 -4.00 9.48
N GLU A 162 -12.07 -2.95 10.30
CA GLU A 162 -11.46 -2.96 11.62
C GLU A 162 -12.36 -3.70 12.63
N THR A 163 -11.81 -4.09 13.78
CA THR A 163 -12.55 -4.74 14.87
C THR A 163 -13.70 -3.91 15.43
N THR A 164 -13.60 -2.58 15.31
CA THR A 164 -14.64 -1.60 15.65
C THR A 164 -15.76 -1.50 14.60
N ASN A 165 -15.83 -2.43 13.65
CA ASN A 165 -16.76 -2.43 12.50
C ASN A 165 -16.69 -1.17 11.61
N LYS A 166 -15.56 -0.45 11.66
CA LYS A 166 -15.27 0.67 10.77
C LYS A 166 -14.67 0.14 9.46
N TYR A 167 -15.20 0.63 8.34
CA TYR A 167 -14.76 0.25 7.01
C TYR A 167 -13.83 1.30 6.41
N TYR A 168 -12.80 0.85 5.70
CA TYR A 168 -11.86 1.73 5.00
C TYR A 168 -11.54 1.20 3.61
N ALA A 169 -11.31 2.09 2.66
CA ALA A 169 -10.73 1.80 1.35
C ALA A 169 -9.34 2.42 1.26
N SER A 170 -8.33 1.62 0.95
CA SER A 170 -7.00 2.08 0.59
C SER A 170 -6.82 1.95 -0.91
N VAL A 171 -6.77 3.07 -1.63
CA VAL A 171 -6.61 3.13 -3.08
C VAL A 171 -5.14 3.30 -3.41
N LEU A 172 -4.55 2.32 -4.10
CA LEU A 172 -3.17 2.38 -4.57
C LEU A 172 -3.12 3.09 -5.92
N VAL A 173 -2.24 4.07 -6.05
CA VAL A 173 -2.14 4.93 -7.22
C VAL A 173 -0.70 5.05 -7.68
N GLU A 174 -0.49 4.87 -8.98
CA GLU A 174 0.76 5.10 -9.69
C GLU A 174 0.77 6.55 -10.21
N GLU A 175 1.68 7.37 -9.69
CA GLU A 175 1.87 8.76 -10.12
C GLU A 175 3.22 8.88 -10.84
N ASP A 176 3.21 9.56 -11.99
CA ASP A 176 4.43 9.92 -12.71
C ASP A 176 4.97 11.25 -12.15
N ILE A 177 6.16 11.21 -11.53
CA ILE A 177 6.86 12.42 -11.12
C ILE A 177 7.94 12.76 -12.14
N LEU A 178 7.86 14.00 -12.63
CA LEU A 178 8.95 14.66 -13.32
C LEU A 178 9.97 15.11 -12.25
N ILE A 179 11.06 14.37 -12.16
CA ILE A 179 12.23 14.81 -11.40
C ILE A 179 13.09 15.56 -12.41
N GLU A 180 13.24 16.87 -12.22
CA GLU A 180 14.22 17.63 -12.98
C GLU A 180 15.61 17.05 -12.71
N LYS A 181 16.32 16.68 -13.78
CA LYS A 181 17.71 16.24 -13.67
C LYS A 181 18.55 17.45 -13.27
N VAL A 182 18.91 17.51 -12.00
CA VAL A 182 19.85 18.50 -11.48
C VAL A 182 21.26 17.96 -11.68
N THR A 183 22.11 18.69 -12.40
CA THR A 183 23.57 18.48 -12.38
C THR A 183 24.13 19.19 -11.16
N PRO A 184 24.56 18.47 -10.13
CA PRO A 184 24.98 19.12 -8.91
C PRO A 184 26.32 19.83 -9.12
N THR A 185 26.38 21.11 -8.78
CA THR A 185 27.63 21.89 -8.82
C THR A 185 28.42 21.73 -7.53
N THR A 186 27.73 21.42 -6.42
CA THR A 186 28.32 21.28 -5.09
C THR A 186 27.69 20.10 -4.34
N ILE A 187 28.45 19.55 -3.40
CA ILE A 187 28.00 18.51 -2.47
C ILE A 187 27.94 19.13 -1.08
N VAL A 188 26.80 19.01 -0.41
CA VAL A 188 26.62 19.47 0.97
C VAL A 188 26.25 18.28 1.85
N GLY A 189 26.99 18.11 2.94
CA GLY A 189 26.69 17.15 3.99
C GLY A 189 25.56 17.67 4.87
N ILE A 190 24.60 16.81 5.20
CA ILE A 190 23.54 17.13 6.16
C ILE A 190 23.72 16.27 7.41
N ASP A 191 23.84 16.93 8.56
CA ASP A 191 23.84 16.34 9.89
C ASP A 191 22.54 16.70 10.65
N LEU A 192 22.03 15.75 11.44
CA LEU A 192 20.79 15.90 12.18
C LEU A 192 21.11 15.99 13.67
N GLY A 193 20.93 17.17 14.26
CA GLY A 193 21.23 17.44 15.66
C GLY A 193 20.00 17.53 16.57
N ILE A 194 20.23 17.42 17.87
CA ILE A 194 19.20 17.63 18.90
C ILE A 194 19.01 19.13 19.17
N LYS A 195 20.11 19.91 19.14
CA LYS A 195 20.12 21.37 19.36
C LYS A 195 19.62 22.12 18.12
N ASP A 196 20.21 21.78 16.97
CA ASP A 196 19.83 22.29 15.66
C ASP A 196 19.32 21.10 14.84
N LEU A 197 18.08 21.18 14.34
CA LEU A 197 17.41 20.06 13.68
C LEU A 197 18.17 19.58 12.44
N VAL A 198 18.73 20.53 11.69
CA VAL A 198 19.56 20.28 10.51
C VAL A 198 20.76 21.21 10.56
N VAL A 199 21.96 20.66 10.46
CA VAL A 199 23.20 21.40 10.25
C VAL A 199 23.81 20.94 8.94
N THR A 200 24.20 21.89 8.10
CA THR A 200 24.80 21.58 6.81
C THR A 200 26.29 21.89 6.80
N SER A 201 27.06 21.19 5.97
CA SER A 201 28.52 21.37 5.89
C SER A 201 28.96 22.75 5.39
N ASP A 202 28.06 23.51 4.77
CA ASP A 202 28.20 24.93 4.41
C ASP A 202 27.82 25.88 5.57
N GLY A 203 27.61 25.36 6.78
CA GLY A 203 27.45 26.14 8.02
C GLY A 203 26.03 26.63 8.29
N ILE A 204 25.04 26.28 7.46
CA ILE A 204 23.64 26.65 7.67
C ILE A 204 23.03 25.75 8.75
N LYS A 205 22.34 26.38 9.70
CA LYS A 205 21.66 25.70 10.80
C LYS A 205 20.18 26.00 10.76
N TYR A 206 19.35 24.97 10.85
CA TYR A 206 17.91 25.11 10.97
C TYR A 206 17.51 24.70 12.39
N SER A 207 17.01 25.67 13.15
CA SER A 207 16.58 25.44 14.53
C SER A 207 15.28 24.63 14.59
N ASN A 208 15.06 23.94 15.70
CA ASN A 208 13.88 23.13 15.94
C ASN A 208 12.60 23.98 16.18
N MET A 209 12.74 25.29 16.41
CA MET A 209 11.65 26.13 16.94
C MET A 209 10.86 26.93 15.89
N GLU A 210 11.46 27.25 14.73
CA GLU A 210 10.82 28.16 13.75
C GLU A 210 9.94 27.46 12.70
N ASN A 211 9.98 26.14 12.64
CA ASN A 211 9.40 25.37 11.54
C ASN A 211 8.10 24.65 11.92
N ARG A 212 7.14 25.37 12.53
CA ARG A 212 5.75 24.89 12.74
C ARG A 212 4.98 24.58 11.44
N GLY A 213 5.54 24.91 10.27
CA GLY A 213 4.94 24.69 8.95
C GLY A 213 5.45 23.47 8.17
N TYR A 214 6.44 22.73 8.67
CA TYR A 214 6.94 21.52 8.00
C TYR A 214 6.23 20.30 8.56
N SER A 215 5.33 19.72 7.76
CA SER A 215 4.69 18.44 8.09
C SER A 215 5.74 17.33 8.05
N ILE A 216 6.09 16.80 9.23
CA ILE A 216 6.84 15.56 9.39
C ILE A 216 5.99 14.44 8.77
N TYR A 217 6.41 13.88 7.64
CA TYR A 217 5.80 12.67 7.09
C TYR A 217 6.56 11.46 7.66
N GLU A 218 5.93 10.71 8.55
CA GLU A 218 6.42 9.39 8.96
C GLU A 218 6.32 8.43 7.76
N VAL A 219 7.47 8.06 7.18
CA VAL A 219 7.54 6.98 6.19
C VAL A 219 7.90 5.71 6.94
N GLY A 220 6.90 4.89 7.26
CA GLY A 220 7.10 3.58 7.85
C GLY A 220 7.65 2.59 6.83
N ILE A 221 8.86 2.07 7.04
CA ILE A 221 9.38 0.89 6.34
C ILE A 221 8.98 -0.35 7.14
N LEU A 222 8.33 -1.31 6.47
CA LEU A 222 8.05 -2.64 7.00
C LEU A 222 9.31 -3.51 6.84
N GLY A 223 10.00 -3.78 7.95
CA GLY A 223 11.12 -4.72 8.06
C GLY A 223 11.19 -5.24 9.49
N GLY A 224 11.47 -6.53 9.66
CA GLY A 224 11.16 -7.30 10.87
C GLY A 224 12.10 -7.10 12.05
N ASN A 225 11.55 -7.47 13.22
CA ASN A 225 12.18 -7.96 14.44
C ASN A 225 13.63 -7.52 14.68
N ASP A 226 13.81 -6.40 15.36
CA ASP A 226 14.33 -6.40 16.73
C ASP A 226 14.09 -5.04 17.37
N LYS A 227 13.91 -5.05 18.69
CA LYS A 227 13.52 -3.91 19.51
C LYS A 227 14.60 -2.83 19.54
N VAL A 228 14.62 -1.93 18.56
CA VAL A 228 15.20 -0.59 18.70
C VAL A 228 14.26 0.40 18.00
N LYS A 229 13.58 1.26 18.78
CA LYS A 229 12.74 2.33 18.26
C LYS A 229 13.62 3.45 17.68
N THR A 230 14.23 3.24 16.53
CA THR A 230 14.95 4.32 15.83
C THR A 230 13.97 5.03 14.90
N LYS A 231 13.42 6.15 15.36
CA LYS A 231 12.59 7.08 14.59
C LYS A 231 13.47 7.70 13.49
N PHE A 232 13.30 7.28 12.23
CA PHE A 232 13.90 7.97 11.10
C PHE A 232 12.95 9.09 10.62
N ILE A 233 13.38 10.33 10.83
CA ILE A 233 12.74 11.54 10.30
C ILE A 233 13.33 11.77 8.90
N LEU A 234 12.57 11.48 7.84
CA LEU A 234 12.96 11.85 6.49
C LEU A 234 12.42 13.25 6.18
N PHE A 235 13.28 14.27 6.22
CA PHE A 235 12.89 15.64 5.92
C PHE A 235 12.93 15.88 4.40
N TYR A 236 11.78 16.20 3.80
CA TYR A 236 11.72 16.68 2.42
C TYR A 236 12.12 18.18 2.39
N LEU A 237 13.42 18.47 2.43
CA LEU A 237 13.99 19.80 2.18
C LEU A 237 13.99 20.15 0.67
N PHE A 238 12.92 19.80 -0.06
CA PHE A 238 12.90 19.95 -1.53
C PHE A 238 12.67 21.40 -1.99
N LYS A 239 12.03 22.27 -1.18
CA LYS A 239 11.63 23.59 -1.66
C LYS A 239 12.75 24.62 -1.76
N ASN A 240 13.80 24.54 -0.93
CA ASN A 240 14.86 25.57 -0.91
C ASN A 240 16.12 25.19 -1.69
N TYR A 241 16.54 23.92 -1.70
CA TYR A 241 17.75 23.51 -2.43
C TYR A 241 17.56 23.39 -3.95
N LYS A 242 16.30 23.34 -4.44
CA LYS A 242 15.98 23.35 -5.88
C LYS A 242 16.48 24.63 -6.58
N LYS A 243 16.69 25.73 -5.84
CA LYS A 243 17.29 26.97 -6.38
C LYS A 243 18.81 26.90 -6.56
N ARG A 244 19.51 25.91 -6.00
CA ARG A 244 20.98 25.93 -5.90
C ARG A 244 21.73 24.77 -6.56
N ASN A 245 21.06 23.86 -7.28
CA ASN A 245 21.72 22.73 -7.95
C ASN A 245 22.71 21.95 -7.06
N VAL A 246 22.30 21.52 -5.86
CA VAL A 246 23.19 20.87 -4.86
C VAL A 246 22.84 19.39 -4.68
N ARG A 247 23.85 18.52 -4.55
CA ARG A 247 23.68 17.11 -4.16
C ARG A 247 23.85 16.96 -2.64
N VAL A 248 22.91 16.27 -2.01
CA VAL A 248 22.90 16.02 -0.56
C VAL A 248 23.55 14.67 -0.25
N HIS A 249 24.51 14.65 0.68
CA HIS A 249 25.12 13.42 1.19
C HIS A 249 24.88 13.30 2.71
N TYR A 250 24.53 12.11 3.21
CA TYR A 250 24.29 11.86 4.64
C TYR A 250 25.55 11.19 5.25
N PRO A 251 26.22 11.79 6.25
CA PRO A 251 27.50 11.26 6.72
C PRO A 251 27.43 10.07 7.70
N HIS A 252 26.33 9.81 8.42
CA HIS A 252 26.29 8.67 9.35
C HIS A 252 24.87 8.15 9.57
N PHE A 253 24.52 7.06 8.89
CA PHE A 253 23.63 5.95 9.32
C PHE A 253 23.50 4.99 8.12
N PHE A 254 24.43 4.03 8.04
CA PHE A 254 24.41 2.96 7.05
C PHE A 254 23.30 1.96 7.44
N PHE A 255 22.19 1.91 6.69
CA PHE A 255 21.71 0.71 5.97
C PHE A 255 20.35 0.95 5.26
N LEU A 256 20.33 0.56 3.97
CA LEU A 256 19.19 0.38 3.04
C LEU A 256 18.41 1.61 2.54
N PHE A 257 19.02 2.31 1.57
CA PHE A 257 18.35 2.57 0.28
C PHE A 257 19.36 2.37 -0.86
N HIS A 258 19.55 1.11 -1.25
CA HIS A 258 20.21 0.79 -2.51
C HIS A 258 19.15 0.85 -3.61
N CYS A 259 19.02 2.03 -4.23
CA CYS A 259 18.55 2.21 -5.61
C CYS A 259 18.46 3.72 -5.85
N ILE A 260 19.43 4.25 -6.59
CA ILE A 260 19.35 5.37 -7.54
C ILE A 260 20.80 5.89 -7.70
N TYR A 261 21.31 5.82 -8.94
CA TYR A 261 22.68 6.14 -9.41
C TYR A 261 23.69 4.99 -9.43
N CYS A 262 23.48 4.03 -10.34
CA CYS A 262 24.58 3.48 -11.14
C CYS A 262 24.01 2.98 -12.47
N PHE A 263 23.92 3.86 -13.46
CA PHE A 263 23.95 3.50 -14.88
C PHE A 263 24.35 4.74 -15.67
N SER A 264 25.65 4.83 -15.95
CA SER A 264 26.25 5.49 -17.11
C SER A 264 27.76 5.59 -16.84
N LYS A 265 28.50 4.58 -17.31
CA LYS A 265 29.70 4.73 -18.16
C LYS A 265 30.28 3.35 -18.44
N SER A 266 30.39 3.06 -19.75
CA SER A 266 31.20 2.02 -20.43
C SER A 266 31.04 0.59 -19.94
#